data_AF-A0A956BNR3-F1
#
_entry.id   AF-A0A956BNR3-F1
#
_cell.length_a   1.000
_cell.length_b   1.000
_cell.length_c   1.000
_cell.angle_alpha   90.00
_cell.angle_beta   90.00
_cell.angle_gamma   90.00
#
_symmetry.space_group_name_H-M   'P 1'
#
loop_
_entity.id
_entity.type
_entity.pdbx_description
1 polymer ?
#
loop_
_entity_poly.entity_id
_entity_poly.type
_entity_poly.pdbx_seq_one_letter_code
_entity_poly.pdbx_strand_id
1 'polypeptide(L)'
;RAAHEQGKKIRVLADETRPYLQGARLTAWELLVDEIPVEVITDNMAGHFMQKGEVQFCVVGSDRIAANGDVANKIGTYAVALCARAHGIPFYVAAPASTFDPGTPDGEGIPIEERSAEEVAYTWGLDDDGVFRRVRTTRSPCRNPAFDVTPAGLVAGWITERGLFRSPGEAGWPGLTDRR
;
A
#
# COMPACT_ATOMS: atom_id res chain seq x y z
N ARG A 1 -12.32 1.35 9.02
CA ARG A 1 -12.98 2.19 10.04
C ARG A 1 -14.33 2.70 9.55
N ALA A 2 -14.42 3.79 8.76
CA ALA A 2 -15.71 4.36 8.32
C ALA A 2 -16.76 3.37 7.73
N ALA A 3 -16.34 2.41 6.90
CA ALA A 3 -17.26 1.39 6.36
C ALA A 3 -17.82 0.47 7.45
N HIS A 4 -17.00 0.10 8.44
CA HIS A 4 -17.38 -0.73 9.57
C HIS A 4 -18.32 0.01 10.53
N GLU A 5 -18.03 1.28 10.84
CA GLU A 5 -18.89 2.17 11.63
C GLU A 5 -20.29 2.35 11.02
N GLN A 6 -20.38 2.32 9.68
CA GLN A 6 -21.65 2.33 8.95
C GLN A 6 -22.39 0.98 8.96
N GLY A 7 -21.89 -0.02 9.68
CA GLY A 7 -22.49 -1.35 9.77
C GLY A 7 -22.29 -2.23 8.52
N LYS A 8 -21.38 -1.86 7.60
CA LYS A 8 -21.08 -2.71 6.44
C LYS A 8 -20.28 -3.92 6.91
N LYS A 9 -20.68 -5.10 6.42
CA LYS A 9 -19.96 -6.34 6.68
C LYS A 9 -18.72 -6.39 5.79
N ILE A 10 -17.57 -6.09 6.37
CA ILE A 10 -16.28 -6.14 5.70
C ILE A 10 -15.34 -7.10 6.42
N ARG A 11 -14.40 -7.66 5.67
CA ARG A 11 -13.18 -8.29 6.18
C ARG A 11 -12.00 -7.72 5.41
N VAL A 12 -10.83 -7.67 6.04
CA VAL A 12 -9.60 -7.14 5.44
C VAL A 12 -8.60 -8.29 5.29
N LEU A 13 -8.08 -8.47 4.07
CA LEU A 13 -6.84 -9.22 3.87
C LEU A 13 -5.69 -8.21 3.92
N ALA A 14 -4.81 -8.34 4.89
CA ALA A 14 -3.64 -7.47 5.06
C ALA A 14 -2.38 -8.21 4.64
N ASP A 15 -1.73 -7.75 3.57
CA ASP A 15 -0.39 -8.20 3.21
C ASP A 15 0.57 -7.93 4.36
N GLU A 16 1.37 -8.91 4.78
CA GLU A 16 2.26 -8.77 5.93
C GLU A 16 3.25 -7.60 5.75
N THR A 17 3.58 -7.27 4.50
CA THR A 17 4.41 -6.15 4.04
C THR A 17 5.87 -6.30 4.46
N ARG A 18 6.56 -7.29 3.88
CA ARG A 18 8.01 -7.43 4.05
C ARG A 18 8.75 -6.24 3.40
N PRO A 19 9.96 -5.91 3.87
CA PRO A 19 10.70 -6.59 4.94
C PRO A 19 10.33 -6.18 6.38
N TYR A 20 9.72 -5.01 6.58
CA TYR A 20 9.50 -4.43 7.91
C TYR A 20 8.28 -5.00 8.66
N LEU A 21 7.40 -5.70 7.94
CA LEU A 21 6.19 -6.34 8.43
C LEU A 21 5.14 -5.33 8.96
N GLN A 22 4.94 -4.22 8.26
CA GLN A 22 3.99 -3.18 8.70
C GLN A 22 2.55 -3.69 8.74
N GLY A 23 2.13 -4.47 7.73
CA GLY A 23 0.78 -5.01 7.71
C GLY A 23 0.54 -6.02 8.83
N ALA A 24 1.51 -6.90 9.08
CA ALA A 24 1.42 -7.89 10.15
C ALA A 24 1.47 -7.28 11.56
N ARG A 25 2.36 -6.29 11.76
CA ARG A 25 2.66 -5.74 13.10
C ARG A 25 1.80 -4.56 13.50
N LEU A 26 1.39 -3.74 12.53
CA LEU A 26 0.68 -2.48 12.78
C LEU A 26 -0.75 -2.57 12.28
N THR A 27 -0.95 -2.82 10.98
CA THR A 27 -2.29 -2.83 10.38
C THR A 27 -3.19 -3.88 11.01
N ALA A 28 -2.73 -5.12 11.13
CA ALA A 28 -3.50 -6.18 11.75
C ALA A 28 -3.81 -5.89 13.23
N TRP A 29 -2.83 -5.37 13.98
CA TRP A 29 -3.02 -5.01 15.38
C TRP A 29 -4.08 -3.91 15.56
N GLU A 30 -3.99 -2.83 14.79
CA GLU A 30 -4.96 -1.72 14.84
C GLU A 30 -6.38 -2.17 14.48
N LEU A 31 -6.53 -3.02 13.45
CA LEU A 31 -7.83 -3.54 13.03
C LEU A 31 -8.43 -4.50 14.05
N LEU A 32 -7.61 -5.32 14.72
CA LEU A 32 -8.07 -6.17 15.82
C LEU A 32 -8.56 -5.36 17.01
N VAL A 33 -7.86 -4.27 17.38
CA VAL A 33 -8.28 -3.36 18.45
C VAL A 33 -9.63 -2.69 18.12
N ASP A 34 -9.87 -2.38 16.85
CA ASP A 34 -11.13 -1.83 16.36
C ASP A 34 -12.24 -2.89 16.14
N GLU A 35 -11.99 -4.17 16.43
CA GLU A 35 -12.91 -5.28 16.16
C GLU A 35 -13.30 -5.44 14.67
N ILE A 36 -12.42 -4.99 13.76
CA ILE A 36 -12.58 -5.18 12.31
C ILE A 36 -11.97 -6.53 11.92
N PRO A 37 -12.73 -7.46 11.30
CA PRO A 37 -12.19 -8.75 10.87
C PRO A 37 -11.01 -8.58 9.92
N VAL A 38 -9.86 -9.13 10.30
CA VAL A 38 -8.61 -9.06 9.54
C VAL A 38 -7.92 -10.42 9.50
N GLU A 39 -7.41 -10.78 8.33
CA GLU A 39 -6.56 -11.95 8.11
C GLU A 39 -5.24 -11.47 7.50
N VAL A 40 -4.10 -11.84 8.08
CA VAL A 40 -2.78 -11.52 7.53
C VAL A 40 -2.41 -12.58 6.50
N ILE A 41 -1.95 -12.14 5.33
CA ILE A 41 -1.44 -13.00 4.26
C ILE A 41 -0.01 -12.61 3.92
N THR A 42 0.81 -13.53 3.39
CA THR A 42 2.11 -13.12 2.86
C THR A 42 1.93 -12.37 1.54
N ASP A 43 2.82 -11.44 1.24
CA ASP A 43 2.69 -10.50 0.11
C ASP A 43 2.43 -11.19 -1.25
N ASN A 44 2.99 -12.39 -1.43
CA ASN A 44 2.85 -13.21 -2.65
C ASN A 44 1.49 -13.96 -2.77
N MET A 45 0.61 -13.88 -1.78
CA MET A 45 -0.70 -14.51 -1.79
C MET A 45 -1.81 -13.57 -2.29
N ALA A 46 -1.56 -12.26 -2.35
CA ALA A 46 -2.56 -11.27 -2.77
C ALA A 46 -3.23 -11.66 -4.11
N GLY A 47 -2.42 -11.99 -5.12
CA GLY A 47 -2.92 -12.43 -6.43
C GLY A 47 -3.75 -13.72 -6.37
N HIS A 48 -3.43 -14.65 -5.47
CA HIS A 48 -4.22 -15.88 -5.28
C HIS A 48 -5.63 -15.58 -4.78
N PHE A 49 -5.74 -14.75 -3.73
CA PHE A 49 -7.05 -14.40 -3.16
C PHE A 49 -7.87 -13.50 -4.11
N MET A 50 -7.22 -12.65 -4.90
CA MET A 50 -7.87 -11.93 -6.00
C MET A 50 -8.42 -12.90 -7.05
N GLN A 51 -7.64 -13.88 -7.50
CA GLN A 51 -8.07 -14.89 -8.46
C GLN A 51 -9.26 -15.73 -7.95
N LYS A 52 -9.30 -16.03 -6.66
CA LYS A 52 -10.41 -16.75 -6.01
C LYS A 52 -11.68 -15.91 -5.85
N GLY A 53 -11.63 -14.61 -6.19
CA GLY A 53 -12.75 -13.69 -6.02
C GLY A 53 -13.01 -13.32 -4.56
N GLU A 54 -12.03 -13.54 -3.67
CA GLU A 54 -12.13 -13.22 -2.25
C GLU A 54 -11.86 -11.74 -1.94
N VAL A 55 -11.26 -11.02 -2.90
CA VAL A 55 -11.02 -9.58 -2.87
C VAL A 55 -11.90 -8.90 -3.92
N GLN A 56 -12.65 -7.87 -3.51
CA GLN A 56 -13.52 -7.09 -4.41
C GLN A 56 -13.10 -5.61 -4.51
N PHE A 57 -12.14 -5.19 -3.68
CA PHE A 57 -11.70 -3.81 -3.58
C PHE A 57 -10.29 -3.75 -2.98
N CYS A 58 -9.38 -3.00 -3.60
CA CYS A 58 -8.05 -2.74 -3.06
C CYS A 58 -7.94 -1.28 -2.64
N VAL A 59 -7.35 -1.03 -1.46
CA VAL A 59 -7.02 0.33 -1.01
C VAL A 59 -5.67 0.34 -0.32
N VAL A 60 -4.86 1.33 -0.67
CA VAL A 60 -3.54 1.58 -0.07
C VAL A 60 -3.40 3.04 0.36
N GLY A 61 -2.41 3.31 1.19
CA GLY A 61 -1.94 4.68 1.45
C GLY A 61 -1.04 5.21 0.33
N SER A 62 -0.35 6.31 0.60
CA SER A 62 0.74 6.81 -0.24
C SER A 62 1.73 7.63 0.57
N ASP A 63 3.00 7.53 0.19
CA ASP A 63 4.07 8.41 0.68
C ASP A 63 4.22 9.67 -0.19
N ARG A 64 4.03 9.55 -1.51
CA ARG A 64 4.05 10.68 -2.44
C ARG A 64 3.22 10.39 -3.69
N ILE A 65 2.48 11.39 -4.17
CA ILE A 65 1.75 11.32 -5.44
C ILE A 65 2.27 12.42 -6.37
N ALA A 66 2.78 12.06 -7.55
CA ALA A 66 3.24 13.03 -8.55
C ALA A 66 2.07 13.81 -9.19
N ALA A 67 2.38 14.89 -9.90
CA ALA A 67 1.39 15.75 -10.55
C ALA A 67 0.49 14.98 -11.53
N ASN A 68 1.04 14.00 -12.26
CA ASN A 68 0.30 13.12 -13.17
C ASN A 68 -0.47 11.99 -12.46
N GLY A 69 -0.45 11.91 -11.12
CA GLY A 69 -1.13 10.89 -10.33
C GLY A 69 -0.34 9.61 -10.09
N ASP A 70 0.89 9.47 -10.58
CA ASP A 70 1.74 8.33 -10.25
C ASP A 70 2.00 8.28 -8.75
N VAL A 71 1.90 7.09 -8.17
CA VAL A 71 1.87 6.90 -6.72
C VAL A 71 3.11 6.17 -6.26
N ALA A 72 3.92 6.82 -5.45
CA ALA A 72 4.93 6.15 -4.65
C ALA A 72 4.33 5.72 -3.31
N ASN A 73 4.44 4.42 -3.04
CA ASN A 73 4.00 3.80 -1.79
C ASN A 73 4.90 2.59 -1.49
N LYS A 74 4.69 1.96 -0.32
CA LYS A 74 5.46 0.80 0.15
C LYS A 74 5.70 -0.24 -0.95
N ILE A 75 6.93 -0.75 -1.02
CA ILE A 75 7.32 -1.81 -1.97
C ILE A 75 6.31 -2.96 -1.96
N GLY A 76 5.88 -3.39 -3.14
CA GLY A 76 4.79 -4.35 -3.35
C GLY A 76 3.50 -3.71 -3.86
N THR A 77 3.29 -2.41 -3.66
CA THR A 77 2.07 -1.70 -4.09
C THR A 77 1.84 -1.84 -5.59
N TYR A 78 2.88 -1.64 -6.41
CA TYR A 78 2.79 -1.81 -7.85
C TYR A 78 2.38 -3.23 -8.26
N ALA A 79 2.91 -4.25 -7.59
CA ALA A 79 2.56 -5.64 -7.87
C ALA A 79 1.08 -5.94 -7.53
N VAL A 80 0.58 -5.42 -6.41
CA VAL A 80 -0.84 -5.52 -6.04
C VAL A 80 -1.73 -4.81 -7.06
N ALA A 81 -1.35 -3.61 -7.51
CA ALA A 81 -2.10 -2.86 -8.51
C ALA A 81 -2.16 -3.60 -9.87
N LEU A 82 -1.07 -4.25 -10.29
CA LEU A 82 -1.07 -5.11 -11.47
C LEU A 82 -2.02 -6.30 -11.33
N CYS A 83 -1.98 -7.00 -10.19
CA CYS A 83 -2.88 -8.13 -9.91
C CYS A 83 -4.34 -7.67 -9.90
N ALA A 84 -4.64 -6.55 -9.24
CA ALA A 84 -5.99 -5.98 -9.18
C ALA A 84 -6.52 -5.70 -10.59
N ARG A 85 -5.73 -5.05 -11.45
CA ARG A 85 -6.09 -4.81 -12.84
C ARG A 85 -6.34 -6.10 -13.62
N ALA A 86 -5.48 -7.11 -13.46
CA ALA A 86 -5.64 -8.40 -14.16
C ALA A 86 -6.94 -9.14 -13.79
N HIS A 87 -7.48 -8.88 -12.59
CA HIS A 87 -8.72 -9.48 -12.10
C HIS A 87 -9.92 -8.53 -12.12
N GLY A 88 -9.80 -7.33 -12.70
CA GLY A 88 -10.88 -6.35 -12.78
C GLY A 88 -11.31 -5.77 -11.43
N ILE A 89 -10.43 -5.81 -10.43
CA ILE A 89 -10.66 -5.28 -9.09
C ILE A 89 -10.21 -3.82 -9.05
N PRO A 90 -11.06 -2.88 -8.56
CA PRO A 90 -10.68 -1.48 -8.49
C PRO A 90 -9.62 -1.24 -7.41
N PHE A 91 -8.57 -0.51 -7.77
CA PHE A 91 -7.44 -0.18 -6.91
C PHE A 91 -7.46 1.31 -6.55
N TYR A 92 -7.71 1.63 -5.28
CA TYR A 92 -7.80 3.01 -4.80
C TYR A 92 -6.60 3.40 -3.95
N VAL A 93 -6.25 4.69 -4.01
CA VAL A 93 -5.21 5.29 -3.18
C VAL A 93 -5.87 6.29 -2.25
N ALA A 94 -5.75 6.09 -0.93
CA ALA A 94 -6.26 7.00 0.07
C ALA A 94 -5.10 7.80 0.67
N ALA A 95 -5.05 9.10 0.38
CA ALA A 95 -3.99 9.99 0.85
C ALA A 95 -4.50 11.41 1.02
N PRO A 96 -4.01 12.18 2.00
CA PRO A 96 -4.37 13.59 2.14
C PRO A 96 -3.83 14.40 0.96
N ALA A 97 -4.45 15.55 0.67
CA ALA A 97 -3.99 16.43 -0.41
C ALA A 97 -2.53 16.90 -0.24
N SER A 98 -2.02 16.93 0.99
CA SER A 98 -0.62 17.27 1.29
C SER A 98 0.40 16.22 0.81
N THR A 99 -0.04 15.01 0.48
CA THR A 99 0.83 13.95 -0.06
C THR A 99 1.14 14.15 -1.55
N PHE A 100 0.35 14.98 -2.24
CA PHE A 100 0.59 15.31 -3.64
C PHE A 100 1.78 16.27 -3.74
N ASP A 101 2.65 16.02 -4.71
CA ASP A 101 3.83 16.81 -5.02
C ASP A 101 3.67 17.43 -6.41
N PRO A 102 3.10 18.66 -6.50
CA PRO A 102 2.92 19.35 -7.78
C PRO A 102 4.24 19.72 -8.49
N GLY A 103 5.38 19.65 -7.78
CA GLY A 103 6.69 19.94 -8.33
C GLY A 103 7.32 18.76 -9.08
N THR A 104 6.79 17.55 -8.88
CA THR A 104 7.25 16.32 -9.52
C THR A 104 6.28 15.92 -10.63
N PRO A 105 6.64 16.06 -11.91
CA PRO A 105 5.71 15.86 -13.03
C PRO A 105 5.12 14.45 -13.10
N ASP A 106 5.96 13.43 -12.88
CA ASP A 106 5.62 12.02 -13.01
C ASP A 106 6.41 11.16 -12.02
N GLY A 107 6.10 9.85 -12.00
CA GLY A 107 6.71 8.89 -11.11
C GLY A 107 8.21 8.68 -11.31
N GLU A 108 8.79 9.01 -12.48
CA GLU A 108 10.23 8.87 -12.72
C GLU A 108 11.04 9.89 -11.89
N GLY A 109 10.44 11.03 -11.57
CA GLY A 109 11.04 12.06 -10.72
C GLY A 109 11.03 11.72 -9.22
N ILE A 110 10.38 10.63 -8.78
CA ILE A 110 10.29 10.26 -7.38
C ILE A 110 11.54 9.45 -6.97
N PRO A 111 12.40 9.96 -6.05
CA PRO A 111 13.54 9.20 -5.57
C PRO A 111 13.08 8.03 -4.69
N ILE A 112 13.60 6.84 -4.97
CA ILE A 112 13.31 5.63 -4.18
C ILE A 112 14.36 5.44 -3.10
N GLU A 113 13.93 5.41 -1.84
CA GLU A 113 14.79 5.10 -0.70
C GLU A 113 15.28 3.64 -0.79
N GLU A 114 16.60 3.45 -0.79
CA GLU A 114 17.21 2.16 -0.51
C GLU A 114 17.60 2.08 0.96
N ARG A 115 17.06 1.08 1.66
CA ARG A 115 17.27 0.84 3.09
C ARG A 115 18.30 -0.26 3.33
N SER A 116 18.62 -0.48 4.60
CA SER A 116 19.58 -1.52 4.99
C SER A 116 19.15 -2.89 4.48
N ALA A 117 20.09 -3.59 3.83
CA ALA A 117 19.94 -4.99 3.40
C ALA A 117 19.62 -5.94 4.57
N GLU A 118 19.93 -5.53 5.80
CA GLU A 118 19.61 -6.27 7.01
C GLU A 118 18.11 -6.46 7.26
N GLU A 119 17.25 -5.55 6.79
CA GLU A 119 15.78 -5.72 6.93
C GLU A 119 15.30 -6.92 6.11
N VAL A 120 15.93 -7.19 4.97
CA VAL A 120 15.62 -8.35 4.11
C VAL A 120 16.31 -9.61 4.64
N ALA A 121 17.59 -9.51 5.01
CA ALA A 121 18.39 -10.66 5.47
C ALA A 121 17.91 -11.26 6.80
N TYR A 122 17.08 -10.52 7.54
CA TYR A 122 16.50 -10.96 8.81
C TYR A 122 14.97 -10.82 8.80
N THR A 123 14.33 -11.54 9.70
CA THR A 123 12.93 -11.33 10.07
C THR A 123 12.80 -11.26 11.59
N TRP A 124 11.71 -10.68 12.07
CA TRP A 124 11.36 -10.60 13.48
C TRP A 124 10.06 -11.34 13.74
N GLY A 125 9.99 -12.11 14.82
CA GLY A 125 8.81 -12.89 15.18
C GLY A 125 8.89 -13.48 16.59
N LEU A 126 7.78 -14.03 17.06
CA LEU A 126 7.73 -14.83 18.28
C LEU A 126 8.23 -16.25 17.97
N ASP A 127 9.09 -16.79 18.82
CA ASP A 127 9.45 -18.21 18.78
C ASP A 127 8.39 -19.09 19.48
N ASP A 128 8.64 -20.40 19.53
CA ASP A 128 7.74 -21.38 20.16
C ASP A 128 7.54 -21.14 21.67
N ASP A 129 8.46 -20.41 22.32
CA ASP A 129 8.39 -20.01 23.72
C ASP A 129 7.72 -18.64 23.91
N GLY A 130 7.25 -18.00 22.83
CA GLY A 130 6.61 -16.69 22.84
C GLY A 130 7.60 -15.52 23.03
N VAL A 131 8.88 -15.73 22.77
CA VAL A 131 9.93 -14.69 22.87
C VAL A 131 10.11 -14.01 21.52
N PHE A 132 10.07 -12.68 21.51
CA PHE A 132 10.31 -11.90 20.28
C PHE A 132 11.81 -11.93 19.91
N ARG A 133 12.13 -12.52 18.76
CA ARG A 133 13.50 -12.71 18.29
C ARG A 133 13.71 -12.23 16.87
N ARG A 134 14.98 -11.95 16.56
CA ARG A 134 15.47 -11.67 15.21
C ARG A 134 16.16 -12.91 14.65
N VAL A 135 15.72 -13.39 13.49
CA VAL A 135 16.27 -14.58 12.83
C VAL A 135 16.84 -14.20 11.47
N ARG A 136 18.05 -14.67 11.15
CA ARG A 136 18.65 -14.48 9.82
C ARG A 136 18.07 -15.50 8.84
N THR A 137 17.49 -15.03 7.75
CA THR A 137 16.84 -15.87 6.73
C THR A 137 17.76 -16.22 5.57
N THR A 138 18.80 -15.41 5.32
CA THR A 138 19.77 -15.66 4.25
C THR A 138 21.17 -15.16 4.61
N ARG A 139 22.18 -15.77 3.99
CA ARG A 139 23.58 -15.31 4.04
C ARG A 139 23.98 -14.54 2.78
N SER A 140 23.15 -14.56 1.74
CA SER A 140 23.42 -13.87 0.47
C SER A 140 23.23 -12.35 0.62
N PRO A 141 23.92 -11.54 -0.20
CA PRO A 141 23.64 -10.10 -0.31
C PRO A 141 22.17 -9.85 -0.66
N CYS A 142 21.58 -8.80 -0.08
CA CYS A 142 20.19 -8.40 -0.30
C CYS A 142 20.10 -6.97 -0.84
N ARG A 143 19.03 -6.68 -1.59
CA ARG A 143 18.64 -5.33 -2.02
C ARG A 143 17.33 -4.96 -1.35
N ASN A 144 17.14 -3.69 -1.02
CA ASN A 144 15.99 -3.25 -0.24
C ASN A 144 15.48 -1.85 -0.66
N PRO A 145 14.84 -1.73 -1.84
CA PRO A 145 14.03 -0.56 -2.14
C PRO A 145 12.81 -0.53 -1.22
N ALA A 146 12.60 0.58 -0.52
CA ALA A 146 11.52 0.71 0.47
C ALA A 146 10.16 1.04 -0.17
N PHE A 147 10.16 1.48 -1.43
CA PHE A 147 9.00 1.95 -2.17
C PHE A 147 9.07 1.48 -3.62
N ASP A 148 7.92 1.44 -4.28
CA ASP A 148 7.80 1.37 -5.73
C ASP A 148 6.85 2.45 -6.25
N VAL A 149 6.81 2.61 -7.57
CA VAL A 149 5.93 3.56 -8.25
C VAL A 149 4.83 2.79 -8.98
N THR A 150 3.58 3.11 -8.65
CA THR A 150 2.39 2.62 -9.34
C THR A 150 1.92 3.68 -10.34
N PRO A 151 1.92 3.38 -11.66
CA PRO A 151 1.44 4.32 -12.65
C PRO A 151 -0.04 4.68 -12.46
N ALA A 152 -0.41 5.94 -12.71
CA ALA A 152 -1.77 6.46 -12.54
C ALA A 152 -2.82 5.62 -13.30
N GLY A 153 -2.47 5.03 -14.44
CA GLY A 153 -3.35 4.17 -15.23
C GLY A 153 -3.74 2.84 -14.55
N LEU A 154 -3.13 2.49 -13.42
CA LEU A 154 -3.54 1.35 -12.58
C LEU A 154 -4.44 1.76 -11.41
N VAL A 155 -4.60 3.07 -11.17
CA VAL A 155 -5.36 3.61 -10.03
C VAL A 155 -6.77 3.95 -10.49
N ALA A 156 -7.77 3.35 -9.85
CA ALA A 156 -9.19 3.62 -10.11
C ALA A 156 -9.66 4.97 -9.53
N GLY A 157 -8.93 5.50 -8.54
CA GLY A 157 -9.11 6.86 -8.05
C GLY A 157 -8.31 7.16 -6.77
N TRP A 158 -8.22 8.44 -6.46
CA TRP A 158 -7.53 8.99 -5.30
C TRP A 158 -8.55 9.59 -4.34
N ILE A 159 -8.59 9.04 -3.12
CA ILE A 159 -9.48 9.46 -2.04
C ILE A 159 -8.71 10.42 -1.14
N THR A 160 -9.19 11.65 -1.02
CA THR A 160 -8.61 12.68 -0.16
C THR A 160 -9.69 13.29 0.73
N GLU A 161 -9.29 14.19 1.64
CA GLU A 161 -10.23 14.99 2.42
C GLU A 161 -11.06 15.97 1.56
N ARG A 162 -10.67 16.19 0.29
CA ARG A 162 -11.38 17.02 -0.69
C ARG A 162 -12.36 16.23 -1.57
N GLY A 163 -12.39 14.90 -1.42
CA GLY A 163 -13.28 14.01 -2.17
C GLY A 163 -12.54 12.92 -2.94
N LEU A 164 -13.25 12.31 -3.89
CA LEU A 164 -12.72 11.27 -4.77
C LEU A 164 -12.40 11.88 -6.14
N PHE A 165 -11.14 11.76 -6.55
CA PHE A 165 -10.69 12.09 -7.89
C PHE A 165 -10.53 10.81 -8.71
N ARG A 166 -11.08 10.74 -9.93
CA ARG A 166 -10.94 9.56 -10.81
C ARG A 166 -9.86 9.74 -11.86
N SER A 167 -9.49 10.98 -12.16
CA SER A 167 -8.47 11.33 -13.12
C SER A 167 -7.61 12.50 -12.62
N PRO A 168 -6.30 12.48 -12.88
CA PRO A 168 -5.45 13.65 -12.72
C PRO A 168 -5.98 14.84 -13.53
N GLY A 169 -5.95 16.04 -12.95
CA GLY A 169 -6.45 17.26 -13.60
C GLY A 169 -7.96 17.52 -13.47
N GLU A 170 -8.71 16.65 -12.78
CA GLU A 170 -10.08 16.98 -12.35
C GLU A 170 -10.11 18.29 -11.54
N ALA A 171 -11.25 18.98 -11.55
CA ALA A 171 -11.41 20.24 -10.80
C ALA A 171 -11.12 20.01 -9.30
N GLY A 172 -10.13 20.73 -8.76
CA GLY A 172 -9.67 20.56 -7.38
C GLY A 172 -8.55 19.53 -7.19
N TRP A 173 -8.00 18.95 -8.27
CA TRP A 173 -6.87 18.03 -8.24
C TRP A 173 -5.68 18.61 -7.46
N PRO A 174 -5.24 17.97 -6.37
CA PRO A 174 -4.16 18.52 -5.53
C PRO A 174 -2.80 18.55 -6.21
N GLY A 175 -2.58 17.76 -7.27
CA GLY A 175 -1.32 17.74 -8.02
C GLY A 175 -1.14 18.89 -9.02
N LEU A 176 -2.07 19.85 -9.08
CA LEU A 176 -1.84 21.11 -9.80
C LEU A 176 -1.18 22.12 -8.86
N THR A 177 -0.15 22.82 -9.34
CA THR A 177 0.25 24.08 -8.70
C THR A 177 -0.89 25.06 -8.88
N ASP A 178 -1.30 25.77 -7.82
CA ASP A 178 -2.23 26.89 -7.92
C ASP A 178 -1.60 27.96 -8.85
N ARG A 179 -1.79 27.81 -10.16
CA ARG A 179 -1.64 28.90 -11.12
C ARG A 179 -2.97 29.61 -11.18
N ARG A 180 -3.24 30.42 -10.15
CA ARG A 180 -4.14 31.56 -10.25
C ARG A 180 -3.32 32.84 -10.23
#